data_AF-A0A7S0JGC1-F1
#
_entry.id   AF-A0A7S0JGC1-F1
#
_cell.length_a   1.000
_cell.length_b   1.000
_cell.length_c   1.000
_cell.angle_alpha   90.00
_cell.angle_beta   90.00
_cell.angle_gamma   90.00
#
_symmetry.space_group_name_H-M   'P 1'
#
loop_
_entity.id
_entity.type
_entity.pdbx_description
1 polymer ?
#
loop_
_entity_poly.entity_id
_entity_poly.type
_entity_poly.pdbx_seq_one_letter_code
_entity_poly.pdbx_strand_id
1 'polypeptide(L)'
;RVGCDAPLELVDATVYAAAAVAPAADLVVVSGDVVWHHAGSQDEALDTFSRVAASLGRAFPEATPVCIALGNNDVWPDYATDVSNQSYYERQASAASAL
;
A
#
# COMPACT_ATOMS: atom_id res chain seq x y z
N ARG A 1 11.83 -7.48 14.38
CA ARG A 1 11.59 -7.69 15.83
C ARG A 1 10.12 -8.10 15.98
N VAL A 2 9.76 -8.93 16.96
CA VAL A 2 8.35 -9.26 17.22
C VAL A 2 7.71 -8.14 18.04
N GLY A 3 6.48 -7.74 17.71
CA GLY A 3 5.76 -6.64 18.37
C GLY A 3 5.91 -5.27 17.72
N CYS A 4 6.37 -5.21 16.46
CA CYS A 4 6.39 -4.00 15.63
C CYS A 4 5.72 -4.32 14.29
N ASP A 5 5.21 -3.29 13.61
CA ASP A 5 4.85 -3.39 12.20
C ASP A 5 6.09 -3.61 11.32
N ALA A 6 5.85 -4.00 10.07
CA ALA A 6 6.90 -4.24 9.10
C ALA A 6 7.62 -2.93 8.75
N PRO A 7 8.96 -2.85 8.86
CA PRO A 7 9.69 -1.72 8.31
C PRO A 7 9.61 -1.77 6.77
N LEU A 8 9.76 -0.62 6.11
CA LEU A 8 9.63 -0.52 4.66
C LEU A 8 10.57 -1.47 3.91
N GLU A 9 11.78 -1.71 4.44
CA GLU A 9 12.74 -2.64 3.85
C GLU A 9 12.24 -4.09 3.84
N LEU A 10 11.42 -4.47 4.84
CA LEU A 10 10.80 -5.79 4.86
C LEU A 10 9.68 -5.88 3.82
N VAL A 11 8.90 -4.81 3.65
CA VAL A 11 7.86 -4.73 2.60
C VAL A 11 8.49 -4.80 1.22
N ASP A 12 9.55 -4.04 0.96
CA ASP A 12 10.29 -4.10 -0.30
C ASP A 12 10.79 -5.53 -0.55
N ALA A 13 11.45 -6.14 0.44
CA ALA A 13 11.99 -7.49 0.29
C ALA A 13 10.91 -8.53 -0.04
N THR A 14 9.71 -8.44 0.56
CA THR A 14 8.62 -9.40 0.29
C THR A 14 8.01 -9.19 -1.09
N VAL A 15 7.82 -7.93 -1.51
CA VAL A 15 7.25 -7.58 -2.82
C VAL A 15 8.20 -8.02 -3.95
N TYR A 16 9.50 -7.74 -3.85
CA TYR A 16 10.47 -8.23 -4.83
C TYR A 16 10.63 -9.75 -4.82
N ALA A 17 10.54 -10.40 -3.65
CA ALA A 17 10.56 -11.86 -3.58
C ALA A 17 9.34 -12.47 -4.28
N ALA A 18 8.15 -11.89 -4.11
CA ALA A 18 6.94 -12.32 -4.81
C ALA A 18 7.08 -12.16 -6.33
N ALA A 19 7.58 -11.02 -6.80
CA ALA A 19 7.85 -10.78 -8.21
C ALA A 19 8.89 -11.75 -8.79
N ALA A 20 9.89 -12.17 -8.01
CA ALA A 20 10.87 -13.17 -8.45
C ALA A 20 10.26 -14.59 -8.58
N VAL A 21 9.28 -14.93 -7.75
CA VAL A 21 8.57 -16.23 -7.80
C VAL A 21 7.56 -16.27 -8.95
N ALA A 22 6.86 -15.16 -9.19
CA ALA A 22 5.83 -15.04 -10.22
C ALA A 22 6.08 -13.80 -11.11
N PRO A 23 7.15 -13.80 -11.93
CA PRO A 23 7.54 -12.63 -12.73
C PRO A 23 6.57 -12.32 -13.89
N ALA A 24 5.63 -13.22 -14.17
CA ALA A 24 4.61 -13.08 -15.19
C ALA A 24 3.21 -13.34 -14.61
N ALA A 25 2.96 -12.86 -13.39
CA ALA A 25 1.63 -12.91 -12.80
C ALA A 25 0.63 -12.17 -13.70
N ASP A 26 -0.56 -12.74 -13.92
CA ASP A 26 -1.61 -12.08 -14.70
C ASP A 26 -2.27 -10.94 -13.91
N LEU A 27 -2.18 -11.00 -12.58
CA LEU A 27 -2.79 -10.05 -11.64
C LEU A 27 -2.08 -10.13 -10.29
N VAL A 28 -1.87 -8.99 -9.64
CA VAL A 28 -1.49 -8.90 -8.24
C VAL A 28 -2.64 -8.30 -7.45
N VAL A 29 -3.02 -8.96 -6.36
CA VAL A 29 -4.07 -8.47 -5.45
C VAL A 29 -3.44 -8.13 -4.10
N VAL A 30 -3.62 -6.89 -3.65
CA VAL A 30 -3.20 -6.40 -2.35
C VAL A 30 -4.45 -6.02 -1.57
N SER A 31 -4.74 -6.73 -0.48
CA SER A 31 -6.00 -6.57 0.27
C SER A 31 -6.04 -5.39 1.23
N GLY A 32 -5.05 -4.49 1.18
CA GLY A 32 -4.91 -3.34 2.08
C GLY A 32 -4.11 -3.63 3.35
N ASP A 33 -4.28 -2.78 4.35
CA ASP A 33 -3.51 -2.69 5.60
C ASP A 33 -2.00 -2.56 5.33
N VAL A 34 -1.65 -1.58 4.50
CA VAL A 34 -0.27 -1.23 4.15
C VAL A 34 0.30 -0.10 5.00
N VAL A 35 -0.56 0.63 5.72
CA VAL A 35 -0.17 1.65 6.70
C VAL A 35 0.02 1.01 8.09
N TRP A 36 1.04 1.45 8.82
CA TRP A 36 1.34 0.94 10.17
C TRP A 36 0.30 1.41 11.20
N HIS A 37 0.18 0.68 12.32
CA HIS A 37 -0.76 1.00 13.38
C HIS A 37 -0.43 2.33 14.06
N HIS A 38 -1.44 3.18 14.25
CA HIS A 38 -1.29 4.46 14.95
C HIS A 38 -0.35 5.42 14.22
N ALA A 39 -0.56 5.63 12.91
CA ALA A 39 0.07 6.74 12.19
C ALA A 39 -0.12 8.06 12.97
N GLY A 40 0.86 8.96 12.93
CA GLY A 40 0.80 10.21 13.71
C GLY A 40 -0.10 11.26 13.06
N SER A 41 -0.32 11.16 11.75
CA SER A 41 -1.13 12.08 10.97
C SER A 41 -1.65 11.47 9.65
N GLN A 42 -2.62 12.16 9.05
CA GLN A 42 -3.14 11.83 7.72
C GLN A 42 -2.05 11.82 6.64
N ASP A 43 -1.11 12.77 6.69
CA ASP A 43 -0.03 12.86 5.71
C ASP A 43 1.03 11.76 5.90
N GLU A 44 1.30 11.35 7.14
CA GLU A 44 2.16 10.17 7.41
C GLU A 44 1.53 8.88 6.89
N ALA A 45 0.23 8.66 7.14
CA ALA A 45 -0.50 7.51 6.60
C ALA A 45 -0.43 7.48 5.07
N LEU A 46 -0.64 8.63 4.42
CA LEU A 46 -0.57 8.73 2.97
C LEU A 46 0.85 8.53 2.42
N ASP A 47 1.90 9.08 3.07
CA ASP A 47 3.30 8.83 2.66
C ASP A 47 3.62 7.34 2.69
N THR A 48 3.17 6.65 3.74
CA THR A 48 3.32 5.19 3.89
C THR A 48 2.65 4.44 2.75
N PHE A 49 1.36 4.72 2.52
CA PHE A 49 0.60 4.11 1.45
C PHE A 49 1.28 4.33 0.10
N SER A 50 1.74 5.57 -0.16
CA SER A 50 2.41 5.95 -1.40
C SER A 50 3.74 5.21 -1.60
N ARG A 51 4.51 4.99 -0.53
CA ARG A 51 5.77 4.23 -0.58
C ARG A 51 5.54 2.75 -0.88
N VAL A 52 4.51 2.15 -0.28
CA VAL A 52 4.16 0.75 -0.57
C VAL A 52 3.63 0.61 -1.99
N ALA A 53 2.77 1.51 -2.46
CA ALA A 53 2.34 1.55 -3.86
C ALA A 53 3.55 1.69 -4.80
N ALA A 54 4.47 2.61 -4.53
CA ALA A 54 5.67 2.76 -5.35
C ALA A 54 6.56 1.50 -5.33
N SER A 55 6.59 0.74 -4.22
CA SER A 55 7.31 -0.54 -4.15
C SER A 55 6.68 -1.60 -5.04
N LEU A 56 5.35 -1.75 -4.99
CA LEU A 56 4.58 -2.64 -5.85
C LEU A 56 4.80 -2.33 -7.34
N GLY A 57 4.69 -1.07 -7.74
CA GLY A 57 4.89 -0.66 -9.14
C GLY A 57 6.33 -0.83 -9.65
N ARG A 58 7.33 -0.79 -8.75
CA ARG A 58 8.73 -1.12 -9.12
C ARG A 58 8.98 -2.61 -9.27
N ALA A 59 8.32 -3.44 -8.45
CA ALA A 59 8.54 -4.88 -8.44
C ALA A 59 7.75 -5.60 -9.55
N PHE A 60 6.53 -5.13 -9.83
CA PHE A 60 5.67 -5.66 -10.89
C PHE A 60 5.64 -4.64 -12.04
N PRO A 61 6.33 -4.92 -13.17
CA PRO A 61 6.38 -3.99 -14.29
C PRO A 61 5.00 -3.81 -14.96
N GLU A 62 4.83 -2.70 -15.68
CA GLU A 62 3.56 -2.15 -16.25
C GLU A 62 2.59 -3.14 -16.94
N ALA A 63 3.07 -4.32 -17.36
CA ALA A 63 2.22 -5.34 -17.95
C ALA A 63 1.38 -6.12 -16.92
N THR A 64 1.69 -6.05 -15.62
CA THR A 64 0.98 -6.76 -14.56
C THR A 64 0.06 -5.81 -13.81
N PRO A 65 -1.27 -5.89 -13.97
CA PRO A 65 -2.19 -5.10 -13.18
C PRO A 65 -2.04 -5.39 -11.68
N VAL A 66 -1.93 -4.34 -10.87
CA VAL A 66 -2.00 -4.47 -9.41
C VAL A 66 -3.29 -3.83 -8.91
N CYS A 67 -4.11 -4.62 -8.23
CA CYS A 67 -5.32 -4.13 -7.57
C CYS A 67 -5.09 -4.06 -6.06
N ILE A 68 -5.05 -2.84 -5.53
CA ILE A 68 -4.97 -2.59 -4.09
C ILE A 68 -6.33 -2.14 -3.55
N ALA A 69 -6.81 -2.83 -2.51
CA ALA A 69 -7.95 -2.41 -1.70
C ALA A 69 -7.48 -1.58 -0.50
N LEU A 70 -8.40 -0.80 0.11
CA LEU A 70 -8.14 -0.14 1.38
C LEU A 70 -8.51 -1.07 2.53
N GLY A 71 -7.57 -1.28 3.44
CA GLY A 71 -7.78 -1.91 4.73
C GLY A 71 -8.22 -0.92 5.80
N ASN A 72 -8.52 -1.42 6.99
CA ASN A 72 -8.92 -0.61 8.13
C ASN A 72 -7.83 0.32 8.67
N ASN A 73 -6.55 0.00 8.47
CA ASN A 73 -5.44 0.89 8.83
C ASN A 73 -5.04 1.84 7.71
N ASP A 74 -5.54 1.65 6.49
CA ASP A 74 -5.29 2.56 5.36
C ASP A 74 -6.21 3.79 5.35
N VAL A 75 -6.98 4.02 6.42
CA VAL A 75 -7.83 5.21 6.57
C VAL A 75 -7.33 6.07 7.72
N TRP A 76 -7.65 7.36 7.68
CA TRP A 76 -7.30 8.29 8.75
C TRP A 76 -8.53 8.95 9.37
N PRO A 77 -8.68 8.90 10.71
CA PRO A 77 -7.89 8.12 11.67
C PRO A 77 -8.16 6.60 11.51
N ASP A 78 -7.23 5.74 11.99
CA ASP A 78 -7.32 4.28 11.87
C ASP A 78 -8.74 3.76 12.23
N TYR A 79 -9.23 2.79 11.46
CA TYR A 79 -10.56 2.15 11.61
C TYR A 79 -11.77 3.08 11.41
N ALA A 80 -11.57 4.37 11.13
CA ALA A 80 -12.65 5.34 10.94
C ALA A 80 -12.72 5.80 9.48
N THR A 81 -13.50 5.08 8.67
CA THR A 81 -13.74 5.48 7.28
C THR A 81 -14.63 6.72 7.23
N ASP A 82 -14.01 7.90 7.10
CA ASP A 82 -14.73 9.15 6.87
C ASP A 82 -15.02 9.33 5.37
N VAL A 83 -16.20 8.92 4.93
CA VAL A 83 -16.64 9.03 3.52
C VAL A 83 -16.79 10.48 3.03
N SER A 84 -16.75 11.47 3.92
CA SER A 84 -16.78 12.89 3.54
C SER A 84 -15.40 13.44 3.15
N ASN A 85 -14.32 12.75 3.54
CA ASN A 85 -12.93 13.13 3.24
C ASN A 85 -12.48 12.61 1.86
N GLN A 86 -13.18 13.02 0.80
CA GLN A 86 -12.92 12.56 -0.57
C GLN A 86 -11.49 12.83 -1.02
N SER A 87 -10.92 13.98 -0.67
CA SER A 87 -9.58 14.37 -1.09
C SER A 87 -8.49 13.44 -0.56
N TYR A 88 -8.69 12.81 0.60
CA TYR A 88 -7.76 11.79 1.12
C TYR A 88 -7.77 10.55 0.23
N TYR A 89 -8.94 10.00 -0.08
CA TYR A 89 -9.05 8.81 -0.92
C TYR A 89 -8.63 9.08 -2.37
N GLU A 90 -8.88 10.28 -2.90
CA GLU A 90 -8.38 10.68 -4.21
C GLU A 90 -6.84 10.71 -4.26
N ARG A 91 -6.18 11.15 -3.19
CA ARG A 91 -4.71 11.10 -3.07
C ARG A 91 -4.20 9.66 -3.00
N GLN A 92 -4.88 8.77 -2.27
CA GLN A 92 -4.54 7.34 -2.25
C GLN A 92 -4.74 6.68 -3.62
N ALA A 93 -5.85 6.96 -4.29
CA ALA A 93 -6.12 6.47 -5.64
C ALA A 93 -5.07 6.99 -6.63
N SER A 94 -4.65 8.25 -6.50
CA SER A 94 -3.58 8.82 -7.32
C SER A 94 -2.25 8.10 -7.09
N ALA A 95 -1.91 7.77 -5.84
CA ALA A 95 -0.70 7.00 -5.52
C ALA A 95 -0.76 5.57 -6.11
N ALA A 96 -1.95 4.94 -6.08
CA ALA A 96 -2.18 3.62 -6.64
C ALA A 96 -2.29 3.60 -8.18
N SER A 97 -2.55 4.73 -8.83
CA SER A 97 -2.64 4.82 -10.30
C SER A 97 -1.31 4.62 -11.03
N ALA A 98 -0.20 4.62 -10.28
CA ALA A 98 1.13 4.31 -10.79
C ALA A 98 1.44 2.80 -10.77
N LEU A 99 0.46 1.97 -10.40
CA LEU A 99 0.51 0.51 -10.42
C LEU A 99 -0.14 -0.07 -11.68
#